data_AF-A0A6P5ZYQ8-F1
#
_entry.id   AF-A0A6P5ZYQ8-F1
#
_cell.length_a   1.000
_cell.length_b   1.000
_cell.length_c   1.000
_cell.angle_alpha   90.00
_cell.angle_beta   90.00
_cell.angle_gamma   90.00
#
_symmetry.space_group_name_H-M   'P 1'
#
loop_
_entity.id
_entity.type
_entity.pdbx_description
1 polymer ?
#
loop_
_entity_poly.entity_id
_entity_poly.type
_entity_poly.pdbx_seq_one_letter_code
_entity_poly.pdbx_strand_id
1 'polypeptide(L)'
;MNQDVVHPSSNSVHKSKLRPRPKSNFYKTTLFKTFIFCFLPFIISPILLTYLNNKNNSQSGKNSEMVLLAGFHNDPGFANVDSTENESVPYKGTILRTKNGYVSSTMGEPCFSCTTFNILAPIYKRLDQQNQSVRESDFRAFWIARNERIVDWLLYERSSIICLQEFWVGNEELVHMYEERLGAAGYDTLKLARTNNRGDGLLTAIHKEYFRVLHHKELLLNDFGDRVAQLLRIQSVIPFSKNGNDSFEQEILIVNTHLLFPHDSSLSIVRLHQVYQILQHLETYQKENKLSEMPVILCGDWNGSKRGHVYKFLRSQGFVSSYDIAHEYADNDADAHRWVSHRNHRGNICGVDFIWLRNPNKSRKPLKISWAEAAFGIIKYQLQKASMAENDAFAFLRADNNGNYISYSGFCDALRQVNLTGLSHGLSFQETKDLWVQADIDGDGVLDYEEFKVIKRKYERAHVTCMIIWEDQCCDYLIYNLCLEQK
;
A
#
# COMPACT_ATOMS: atom_id res chain seq x y z
N MET A 1 58.75 52.66 -1.18
CA MET A 1 58.40 53.73 -2.13
C MET A 1 57.00 53.39 -2.62
N ASN A 2 55.93 53.85 -1.96
CA ASN A 2 55.23 55.14 -2.17
C ASN A 2 55.12 55.45 -3.67
N GLN A 3 53.98 55.64 -4.33
CA GLN A 3 52.66 56.24 -4.01
C GLN A 3 51.82 55.98 -5.33
N ASP A 4 50.48 55.93 -5.43
CA ASP A 4 49.43 56.81 -4.92
C ASP A 4 48.04 56.16 -5.01
N VAL A 5 47.17 56.66 -4.14
CA VAL A 5 45.74 56.41 -3.98
C VAL A 5 44.95 57.52 -4.69
N VAL A 6 43.82 57.20 -5.34
CA VAL A 6 42.72 58.17 -5.55
C VAL A 6 41.35 57.49 -5.35
N HIS A 7 40.58 58.06 -4.43
CA HIS A 7 39.13 57.97 -4.22
C HIS A 7 38.61 59.43 -4.09
N PRO A 8 37.30 59.75 -4.02
CA PRO A 8 36.07 59.13 -4.53
C PRO A 8 35.08 60.19 -5.14
N SER A 9 33.85 59.82 -5.51
CA SER A 9 32.67 60.67 -5.21
C SER A 9 31.34 59.90 -5.28
N SER A 10 30.45 60.29 -4.38
CA SER A 10 29.19 59.69 -3.93
C SER A 10 27.92 60.01 -4.74
N ASN A 11 26.90 59.18 -4.52
CA ASN A 11 25.45 59.46 -4.52
C ASN A 11 24.77 59.97 -5.80
N SER A 12 23.91 59.14 -6.40
CA SER A 12 22.60 59.62 -6.84
C SER A 12 21.52 58.53 -6.76
N VAL A 13 20.42 58.92 -6.11
CA VAL A 13 19.16 58.21 -5.96
C VAL A 13 18.38 58.33 -7.26
N HIS A 14 17.94 57.22 -7.89
CA HIS A 14 16.75 57.26 -8.75
C HIS A 14 16.05 55.91 -8.98
N LYS A 15 14.85 55.83 -8.37
CA LYS A 15 13.55 55.35 -8.87
C LYS A 15 13.45 53.96 -9.54
N SER A 16 12.73 53.09 -8.85
CA SER A 16 12.10 51.86 -9.32
C SER A 16 11.22 52.05 -10.56
N LYS A 17 11.55 51.37 -11.66
CA LYS A 17 10.62 51.15 -12.78
C LYS A 17 9.75 49.92 -12.49
N LEU A 18 8.45 50.16 -12.32
CA LEU A 18 7.39 49.15 -12.29
C LEU A 18 7.42 48.28 -13.55
N ARG A 19 7.42 46.95 -13.39
CA ARG A 19 7.06 46.01 -14.46
C ARG A 19 5.53 45.86 -14.53
N PRO A 20 4.93 45.71 -15.73
CA PRO A 20 3.47 45.62 -15.88
C PRO A 20 2.94 44.26 -15.38
N ARG A 21 1.81 44.29 -14.67
CA ARG A 21 1.00 43.11 -14.34
C ARG A 21 0.34 42.54 -15.61
N PRO A 22 0.30 41.21 -15.82
CA PRO A 22 -0.56 40.64 -16.85
C PRO A 22 -2.03 40.73 -16.42
N LYS A 23 -2.87 41.24 -17.31
CA LYS A 23 -4.33 41.29 -17.15
C LYS A 23 -4.91 39.88 -17.25
N SER A 24 -5.58 39.41 -16.20
CA SER A 24 -6.37 38.18 -16.19
C SER A 24 -7.73 38.43 -16.86
N ASN A 25 -7.88 38.07 -18.13
CA ASN A 25 -9.18 37.90 -18.76
C ASN A 25 -9.63 36.44 -18.58
N PHE A 26 -10.25 36.15 -17.43
CA PHE A 26 -10.98 34.90 -17.22
C PHE A 26 -12.30 34.96 -18.01
N TYR A 27 -12.42 34.11 -19.03
CA TYR A 27 -13.69 33.86 -19.71
C TYR A 27 -14.65 33.16 -18.75
N LYS A 28 -15.69 33.88 -18.34
CA LYS A 28 -16.67 33.49 -17.32
C LYS A 28 -17.90 32.74 -17.89
N THR A 29 -17.77 32.07 -19.03
CA THR A 29 -18.93 31.49 -19.75
C THR A 29 -18.90 29.97 -19.94
N THR A 30 -17.87 29.25 -19.48
CA THR A 30 -17.78 27.79 -19.61
C THR A 30 -18.20 27.04 -18.34
N LEU A 31 -18.28 27.70 -17.19
CA LEU A 31 -18.62 27.08 -15.90
C LEU A 31 -20.13 26.89 -15.65
N PHE A 32 -21.00 27.46 -16.49
CA PHE A 32 -22.45 27.35 -16.33
C PHE A 32 -23.10 26.26 -17.21
N LYS A 33 -22.36 25.70 -18.19
CA LYS A 33 -22.86 24.62 -19.07
C LYS A 33 -22.52 23.22 -18.56
N THR A 34 -21.54 23.08 -17.67
CA THR A 34 -21.19 21.81 -17.03
C THR A 34 -22.10 21.45 -15.86
N PHE A 35 -22.93 22.38 -15.37
CA PHE A 35 -23.78 22.18 -14.20
C PHE A 35 -25.15 21.51 -14.52
N ILE A 36 -25.54 21.39 -15.79
CA ILE A 36 -26.88 20.93 -16.19
C ILE A 36 -26.89 19.48 -16.75
N PHE A 37 -25.72 18.89 -17.04
CA PHE A 37 -25.66 17.53 -17.65
C PHE A 37 -25.50 16.36 -16.67
N CYS A 38 -25.46 16.61 -15.35
CA CYS A 38 -25.27 15.55 -14.34
C CYS A 38 -26.56 15.07 -13.63
N PHE A 39 -27.77 15.48 -14.04
CA PHE A 39 -29.01 15.16 -13.32
C PHE A 39 -30.17 14.57 -14.16
N LEU A 40 -29.88 13.89 -15.26
CA LEU A 40 -30.82 12.93 -15.87
C LEU A 40 -30.09 11.61 -16.13
N PRO A 41 -30.15 10.67 -15.17
CA PRO A 41 -31.19 9.65 -15.22
C PRO A 41 -31.70 9.25 -13.82
N PHE A 42 -32.73 9.92 -13.33
CA PHE A 42 -33.54 9.45 -12.20
C PHE A 42 -35.02 9.56 -12.53
N ILE A 43 -35.44 9.01 -13.67
CA ILE A 43 -36.86 8.68 -13.91
C ILE A 43 -36.92 7.36 -14.69
N ILE A 44 -36.80 6.23 -13.98
CA ILE A 44 -37.37 4.94 -14.41
C ILE A 44 -38.02 4.27 -13.17
N SER A 45 -39.34 4.49 -13.09
CA SER A 45 -40.46 3.67 -12.60
C SER A 45 -40.36 2.76 -11.34
N PRO A 46 -41.24 2.94 -10.31
CA PRO A 46 -41.35 2.12 -9.09
C PRO A 46 -41.85 0.66 -9.25
N ILE A 47 -41.92 0.12 -10.48
CA ILE A 47 -42.60 -1.16 -10.73
C ILE A 47 -41.64 -2.37 -10.59
N LEU A 48 -40.33 -2.15 -10.54
CA LEU A 48 -39.34 -3.24 -10.43
C LEU A 48 -39.11 -3.73 -8.99
N LEU A 49 -39.41 -2.92 -7.97
CA LEU A 49 -39.21 -3.30 -6.56
C LEU A 49 -40.27 -4.27 -6.03
N THR A 50 -41.49 -4.22 -6.59
CA THR A 50 -42.59 -5.11 -6.17
C THR A 50 -42.48 -6.51 -6.76
N TYR A 51 -41.78 -6.67 -7.89
CA TYR A 51 -41.61 -7.97 -8.55
C TYR A 51 -40.51 -8.83 -7.91
N LEU A 52 -39.48 -8.22 -7.32
CA LEU A 52 -38.40 -8.94 -6.63
C LEU A 52 -38.75 -9.35 -5.19
N ASN A 53 -39.69 -8.66 -4.55
CA ASN A 53 -40.11 -8.97 -3.18
C ASN A 53 -41.06 -10.18 -3.04
N ASN A 54 -41.68 -10.64 -4.15
CA ASN A 54 -42.63 -11.75 -4.12
C ASN A 54 -42.03 -13.15 -4.38
N LYS A 55 -40.72 -13.25 -4.64
CA LYS A 55 -40.08 -14.54 -4.98
C LYS A 55 -39.29 -15.21 -3.86
N ASN A 56 -39.13 -14.56 -2.70
CA ASN A 56 -38.32 -15.09 -1.58
C ASN A 56 -39.14 -15.64 -0.40
N ASN A 57 -40.47 -15.74 -0.52
CA ASN A 57 -41.32 -16.35 0.51
C ASN A 57 -41.86 -17.71 0.06
N SER A 58 -40.99 -18.71 -0.03
CA SER A 58 -41.37 -20.12 0.06
C SER A 58 -40.15 -21.04 0.03
N GLN A 59 -39.49 -21.27 1.18
CA GLN A 59 -39.25 -22.62 1.75
C GLN A 59 -38.38 -22.58 3.01
N SER A 60 -39.01 -23.05 4.10
CA SER A 60 -38.46 -23.66 5.33
C SER A 60 -37.19 -24.52 5.09
N GLY A 61 -36.20 -24.66 5.96
CA GLY A 61 -36.02 -24.28 7.36
C GLY A 61 -34.97 -25.22 7.99
N LYS A 62 -34.16 -24.73 8.95
CA LYS A 62 -33.69 -25.45 10.17
C LYS A 62 -32.70 -24.61 10.98
N ASN A 63 -33.20 -24.25 12.15
CA ASN A 63 -32.62 -23.71 13.38
C ASN A 63 -31.10 -23.76 13.59
N SER A 64 -30.54 -22.63 14.01
CA SER A 64 -29.66 -22.56 15.19
C SER A 64 -29.94 -21.23 15.90
N GLU A 65 -30.33 -21.33 17.18
CA GLU A 65 -30.67 -20.21 18.05
C GLU A 65 -29.48 -19.26 18.21
N MET A 66 -29.71 -17.97 17.95
CA MET A 66 -28.78 -16.91 18.32
C MET A 66 -29.45 -16.07 19.41
N VAL A 67 -28.89 -16.15 20.62
CA VAL A 67 -29.31 -15.35 21.76
C VAL A 67 -28.91 -13.89 21.51
N LEU A 68 -29.90 -13.06 21.23
CA LEU A 68 -29.84 -11.60 21.28
C LEU A 68 -29.69 -11.17 22.75
N LEU A 69 -28.66 -10.38 23.04
CA LEU A 69 -28.60 -9.60 24.28
C LEU A 69 -28.30 -8.14 23.95
N ALA A 70 -29.10 -7.31 24.61
CA ALA A 70 -29.59 -6.02 24.18
C ALA A 70 -28.60 -4.88 24.43
N GLY A 71 -28.91 -3.75 23.79
CA GLY A 71 -28.14 -2.51 23.82
C GLY A 71 -28.04 -1.89 25.21
N PHE A 72 -27.05 -1.03 25.36
CA PHE A 72 -26.91 -0.15 26.51
C PHE A 72 -27.19 1.29 26.11
N HIS A 73 -28.05 1.89 26.92
CA HIS A 73 -28.51 3.26 26.90
C HIS A 73 -27.39 4.29 27.02
N ASN A 74 -27.50 5.36 26.25
CA ASN A 74 -26.89 6.65 26.54
C ASN A 74 -27.79 7.41 27.51
N ASP A 75 -27.21 8.02 28.54
CA ASP A 75 -27.79 9.21 29.19
C ASP A 75 -26.64 10.20 29.54
N PRO A 76 -26.81 11.52 29.32
CA PRO A 76 -25.74 12.50 29.37
C PRO A 76 -25.74 13.25 30.71
N GLY A 77 -24.57 13.51 31.25
CA GLY A 77 -24.41 14.45 32.34
C GLY A 77 -22.97 14.55 32.79
N PHE A 78 -22.29 15.64 32.45
CA PHE A 78 -21.85 16.65 33.41
C PHE A 78 -20.97 17.69 32.72
N ALA A 79 -21.29 18.95 33.00
CA ALA A 79 -20.63 20.14 32.49
C ALA A 79 -19.35 20.47 33.26
N ASN A 80 -18.46 21.20 32.58
CA ASN A 80 -17.35 22.05 33.03
C ASN A 80 -17.23 22.31 34.55
N VAL A 81 -16.01 22.18 35.11
CA VAL A 81 -15.35 23.18 35.98
C VAL A 81 -13.82 22.96 35.96
N ASP A 82 -13.09 24.08 35.94
CA ASP A 82 -11.63 24.27 35.99
C ASP A 82 -10.92 23.84 37.30
N SER A 83 -9.59 23.66 37.14
CA SER A 83 -8.48 23.99 38.07
C SER A 83 -7.94 22.97 39.11
N THR A 84 -6.61 22.82 39.00
CA THR A 84 -5.56 22.56 40.02
C THR A 84 -5.30 21.17 40.60
N GLU A 85 -4.04 20.74 40.36
CA GLU A 85 -3.08 19.96 41.16
C GLU A 85 -3.27 18.45 41.40
N ASN A 86 -2.27 17.71 40.86
CA ASN A 86 -1.56 16.56 41.40
C ASN A 86 -2.35 15.49 42.17
N GLU A 87 -2.67 14.39 41.48
CA GLU A 87 -2.43 13.05 42.00
C GLU A 87 -2.39 12.03 40.84
N SER A 88 -1.30 11.26 40.78
CA SER A 88 -1.07 10.21 39.81
C SER A 88 -1.98 9.02 40.10
N VAL A 89 -3.12 8.93 39.41
CA VAL A 89 -3.98 7.75 39.45
C VAL A 89 -3.58 6.81 38.30
N PRO A 90 -3.15 5.56 38.58
CA PRO A 90 -2.84 4.61 37.53
C PRO A 90 -4.13 4.20 36.83
N TYR A 91 -4.23 4.51 35.53
CA TYR A 91 -5.34 4.08 34.68
C TYR A 91 -5.27 2.55 34.49
N LYS A 92 -5.84 1.80 35.44
CA LYS A 92 -6.17 0.37 35.27
C LYS A 92 -7.41 0.27 34.38
N GLY A 93 -7.22 0.52 33.09
CA GLY A 93 -8.16 0.11 32.06
C GLY A 93 -8.05 -1.40 31.89
N THR A 94 -8.89 -2.14 32.60
CA THR A 94 -9.06 -3.59 32.39
C THR A 94 -9.65 -3.79 31.00
N ILE A 95 -8.81 -3.99 29.99
CA ILE A 95 -9.24 -4.56 28.71
C ILE A 95 -9.58 -6.01 29.04
N LEU A 96 -10.87 -6.25 29.26
CA LEU A 96 -11.41 -7.57 29.51
C LEU A 96 -11.20 -8.39 28.23
N ARG A 97 -10.18 -9.25 28.27
CA ARG A 97 -10.04 -10.39 27.37
C ARG A 97 -11.39 -11.09 27.29
N THR A 98 -11.99 -11.15 26.10
CA THR A 98 -12.92 -12.23 25.81
C THR A 98 -12.14 -13.51 26.05
N LYS A 99 -12.43 -14.17 27.17
CA LYS A 99 -11.95 -15.52 27.47
C LYS A 99 -12.49 -16.43 26.37
N ASN A 100 -11.70 -16.60 25.31
CA ASN A 100 -11.52 -17.81 24.50
C ASN A 100 -10.71 -17.47 23.25
N GLY A 101 -9.40 -17.30 23.43
CA GLY A 101 -8.42 -17.29 22.35
C GLY A 101 -7.61 -18.60 22.27
N TYR A 102 -7.97 -19.62 23.05
CA TYR A 102 -7.68 -21.00 22.65
C TYR A 102 -8.78 -21.36 21.67
N VAL A 103 -8.51 -21.22 20.38
CA VAL A 103 -9.11 -22.15 19.43
C VAL A 103 -8.56 -23.50 19.86
N SER A 104 -9.34 -24.21 20.67
CA SER A 104 -9.17 -25.63 20.91
C SER A 104 -9.44 -26.32 19.58
N SER A 105 -8.48 -26.27 18.66
CA SER A 105 -8.41 -27.22 17.58
C SER A 105 -8.28 -28.58 18.25
N THR A 106 -9.34 -29.36 18.14
CA THR A 106 -9.39 -30.79 18.41
C THR A 106 -8.08 -31.42 17.93
N MET A 107 -7.19 -31.78 18.87
CA MET A 107 -5.85 -32.35 18.62
C MET A 107 -5.03 -31.53 17.59
N GLY A 108 -4.71 -30.30 17.96
CA GLY A 108 -4.30 -29.21 17.06
C GLY A 108 -3.00 -29.39 16.30
N GLU A 109 -3.08 -29.25 14.97
CA GLU A 109 -1.91 -29.07 14.11
C GLU A 109 -1.03 -27.90 14.60
N PRO A 110 0.30 -27.98 14.47
CA PRO A 110 1.19 -26.87 14.80
C PRO A 110 0.77 -25.59 14.04
N CYS A 111 0.52 -24.50 14.77
CA CYS A 111 0.20 -23.20 14.20
C CYS A 111 1.18 -22.13 14.68
N PHE A 112 1.33 -21.07 13.89
CA PHE A 112 2.14 -19.90 14.22
C PHE A 112 1.38 -18.63 13.85
N SER A 113 1.78 -17.51 14.44
CA SER A 113 1.16 -16.19 14.25
C SER A 113 2.13 -15.19 13.63
N CYS A 114 1.59 -14.22 12.90
CA CYS A 114 2.39 -13.20 12.22
C CYS A 114 1.73 -11.82 12.41
N THR A 115 2.52 -10.85 12.84
CA THR A 115 2.14 -9.43 12.94
C THR A 115 2.86 -8.63 11.87
N THR A 116 2.13 -7.77 11.17
CA THR A 116 2.71 -6.67 10.37
C THR A 116 2.21 -5.35 10.94
N PHE A 117 3.10 -4.37 11.16
CA PHE A 117 2.71 -3.10 11.76
C PHE A 117 3.64 -1.94 11.37
N ASN A 118 3.12 -0.96 10.62
CA ASN A 118 3.77 0.34 10.48
C ASN A 118 3.62 1.13 11.79
N ILE A 119 4.73 1.30 12.53
CA ILE A 119 4.71 1.89 13.87
C ILE A 119 4.80 3.42 13.89
N LEU A 120 4.83 4.07 12.72
CA LEU A 120 5.01 5.51 12.55
C LEU A 120 6.25 6.06 13.28
N ALA A 121 7.35 6.25 12.56
CA ALA A 121 8.60 6.72 13.16
C ALA A 121 8.39 8.07 13.86
N PRO A 122 8.93 8.31 15.08
CA PRO A 122 8.79 9.59 15.77
C PRO A 122 9.23 10.81 14.96
N ILE A 123 10.21 10.66 14.07
CA ILE A 123 10.68 11.68 13.12
C ILE A 123 9.66 12.08 12.05
N TYR A 124 8.60 11.29 11.87
CA TYR A 124 7.52 11.56 10.91
C TYR A 124 6.24 12.01 11.58
N LYS A 125 6.02 11.64 12.84
CA LYS A 125 4.82 12.02 13.58
C LYS A 125 4.82 13.51 13.89
N ARG A 126 3.90 14.24 13.25
CA ARG A 126 3.68 15.68 13.48
C ARG A 126 2.80 15.88 14.71
N LEU A 127 3.18 16.79 15.59
CA LEU A 127 2.40 17.09 16.81
C LEU A 127 1.52 18.33 16.66
N ASP A 128 1.87 19.22 15.74
CA ASP A 128 1.16 20.48 15.50
C ASP A 128 0.69 20.55 14.04
N GLN A 129 -0.59 20.88 13.85
CA GLN A 129 -1.20 21.03 12.53
C GLN A 129 -0.80 22.34 11.83
N GLN A 130 -0.59 23.40 12.60
CA GLN A 130 -0.18 24.72 12.13
C GLN A 130 1.34 24.75 11.93
N ASN A 131 2.10 24.27 12.92
CA ASN A 131 3.55 24.15 12.83
C ASN A 131 3.98 22.74 12.45
N GLN A 132 3.93 22.50 11.15
CA GLN A 132 4.35 21.26 10.52
C GLN A 132 5.85 20.92 10.66
N SER A 133 6.69 21.71 11.34
CA SER A 133 8.07 21.33 11.65
C SER A 133 8.20 20.53 12.95
N VAL A 134 7.25 20.68 13.89
CA VAL A 134 7.31 20.03 15.21
C VAL A 134 7.06 18.54 15.06
N ARG A 135 7.97 17.72 15.58
CA ARG A 135 7.92 16.26 15.52
C ARG A 135 7.87 15.65 16.91
N GLU A 136 7.30 14.45 17.00
CA GLU A 136 7.35 13.68 18.24
C GLU A 136 8.80 13.38 18.66
N SER A 137 9.71 13.20 17.68
CA SER A 137 11.15 13.02 17.92
C SER A 137 11.79 14.16 18.73
N ASP A 138 11.22 15.36 18.72
CA ASP A 138 11.74 16.52 19.47
C ASP A 138 11.48 16.38 20.98
N PHE A 139 10.61 15.45 21.39
CA PHE A 139 10.18 15.27 22.78
C PHE A 139 10.41 13.83 23.25
N ARG A 140 11.56 13.58 23.89
CA ARG A 140 11.95 12.25 24.38
C ARG A 140 10.87 11.52 25.18
N ALA A 141 10.22 12.22 26.12
CA ALA A 141 9.16 11.62 26.93
C ALA A 141 7.97 11.11 26.09
N PHE A 142 7.65 11.78 24.97
CA PHE A 142 6.47 11.43 24.17
C PHE A 142 6.75 10.20 23.31
N TRP A 143 7.88 10.17 22.60
CA TRP A 143 8.19 9.02 21.78
C TRP A 143 8.55 7.80 22.61
N ILE A 144 9.18 7.94 23.78
CA ILE A 144 9.40 6.80 24.69
C ILE A 144 8.06 6.21 25.13
N ALA A 145 7.18 7.02 25.72
CA ALA A 145 5.91 6.54 26.26
C ALA A 145 5.04 5.84 25.20
N ARG A 146 5.03 6.34 23.95
CA ARG A 146 4.32 5.67 22.85
C ARG A 146 4.95 4.35 22.47
N ASN A 147 6.27 4.30 22.31
CA ASN A 147 6.95 3.11 21.84
C ASN A 147 7.03 2.02 22.93
N GLU A 148 7.10 2.36 24.22
CA GLU A 148 6.94 1.41 25.31
C GLU A 148 5.59 0.69 25.22
N ARG A 149 4.50 1.45 24.99
CA ARG A 149 3.16 0.87 24.80
C ARG A 149 3.04 0.00 23.55
N ILE A 150 3.75 0.35 22.47
CA ILE A 150 3.82 -0.49 21.26
C ILE A 150 4.53 -1.81 21.59
N VAL A 151 5.68 -1.76 22.26
CA VAL A 151 6.42 -2.97 22.66
C VAL A 151 5.60 -3.81 23.64
N ASP A 152 4.91 -3.20 24.60
CA ASP A 152 4.00 -3.90 25.52
C ASP A 152 2.91 -4.66 24.74
N TRP A 153 2.33 -4.03 23.72
CA TRP A 153 1.32 -4.66 22.89
C TRP A 153 1.89 -5.81 22.05
N LEU A 154 3.07 -5.63 21.45
CA LEU A 154 3.77 -6.68 20.71
C LEU A 154 4.10 -7.89 21.59
N LEU A 155 4.54 -7.66 22.83
CA LEU A 155 4.83 -8.71 23.81
C LEU A 155 3.58 -9.39 24.34
N TYR A 156 2.46 -8.66 24.42
CA TYR A 156 1.16 -9.21 24.79
C TYR A 156 0.60 -10.12 23.69
N GLU A 157 0.61 -9.67 22.43
CA GLU A 157 0.18 -10.48 21.27
C GLU A 157 1.12 -11.66 21.02
N ARG A 158 2.41 -11.49 21.32
CA ARG A 158 3.46 -12.53 21.27
C ARG A 158 3.46 -13.32 19.96
N SER A 159 3.36 -12.62 18.83
CA SER A 159 3.34 -13.27 17.52
C SER A 159 4.64 -14.04 17.26
N SER A 160 4.57 -15.19 16.60
CA SER A 160 5.77 -15.97 16.24
C SER A 160 6.71 -15.21 15.29
N ILE A 161 6.14 -14.33 14.45
CA ILE A 161 6.83 -13.44 13.52
C ILE A 161 6.27 -12.03 13.72
N ILE A 162 7.14 -11.03 13.84
CA ILE A 162 6.76 -9.61 13.91
C ILE A 162 7.52 -8.85 12.82
N CYS A 163 6.80 -8.16 11.94
CA CYS A 163 7.34 -7.35 10.84
C CYS A 163 6.92 -5.90 11.04
N LEU A 164 7.86 -5.02 11.40
CA LEU A 164 7.60 -3.59 11.62
C LEU A 164 8.13 -2.74 10.46
N GLN A 165 7.38 -1.69 10.13
CA GLN A 165 7.75 -0.64 9.18
C GLN A 165 7.81 0.71 9.89
N GLU A 166 8.55 1.67 9.30
CA GLU A 166 8.85 2.97 9.94
C GLU A 166 9.49 2.81 11.33
N PHE A 167 10.32 1.78 11.50
CA PHE A 167 11.12 1.61 12.69
C PHE A 167 12.23 2.65 12.71
N TRP A 168 12.39 3.43 13.79
CA TRP A 168 13.34 4.55 13.83
C TRP A 168 14.78 4.08 14.11
N VAL A 169 15.38 3.42 13.12
CA VAL A 169 16.73 2.82 13.18
C VAL A 169 17.80 3.84 13.56
N GLY A 170 17.64 5.11 13.18
CA GLY A 170 18.59 6.18 13.48
C GLY A 170 18.62 6.65 14.95
N ASN A 171 17.79 6.09 15.83
CA ASN A 171 17.79 6.39 17.26
C ASN A 171 18.20 5.15 18.07
N GLU A 172 19.44 5.15 18.59
CA GLU A 172 20.01 4.01 19.32
C GLU A 172 19.21 3.63 20.58
N GLU A 173 18.62 4.61 21.25
CA GLU A 173 17.83 4.40 22.46
C GLU A 173 16.54 3.63 22.19
N LEU A 174 15.78 4.04 21.16
CA LEU A 174 14.58 3.33 20.72
C LEU A 174 14.95 1.93 20.23
N VAL A 175 16.04 1.81 19.46
CA VAL A 175 16.54 0.52 18.96
C VAL A 175 16.85 -0.42 20.13
N HIS A 176 17.60 0.05 21.12
CA HIS A 176 17.97 -0.72 22.30
C HIS A 176 16.73 -1.20 23.07
N MET A 177 15.74 -0.33 23.30
CA MET A 177 14.49 -0.69 23.98
C MET A 177 13.75 -1.84 23.28
N TYR A 178 13.66 -1.84 21.94
CA TYR A 178 13.02 -2.94 21.22
C TYR A 178 13.86 -4.22 21.26
N GLU A 179 15.17 -4.13 21.01
CA GLU A 179 16.06 -5.28 20.96
C GLU A 179 16.20 -5.96 22.33
N GLU A 180 16.34 -5.19 23.41
CA GLU A 180 16.42 -5.70 24.77
C GLU A 180 15.12 -6.42 25.17
N ARG A 181 13.96 -5.75 24.99
CA ARG A 181 12.68 -6.28 25.45
C ARG A 181 12.19 -7.46 24.62
N LEU A 182 12.32 -7.41 23.29
CA LEU A 182 12.00 -8.55 22.44
C LEU A 182 13.02 -9.69 22.63
N GLY A 183 14.30 -9.36 22.79
CA GLY A 183 15.35 -10.34 23.07
C GLY A 183 15.11 -11.11 24.38
N ALA A 184 14.78 -10.39 25.45
CA ALA A 184 14.39 -10.98 26.74
C ALA A 184 13.14 -11.88 26.64
N ALA A 185 12.25 -11.61 25.68
CA ALA A 185 11.08 -12.42 25.39
C ALA A 185 11.34 -13.58 24.41
N GLY A 186 12.60 -13.81 24.01
CA GLY A 186 12.97 -14.97 23.19
C GLY A 186 12.93 -14.73 21.68
N TYR A 187 12.93 -13.48 21.23
CA TYR A 187 13.01 -13.14 19.81
C TYR A 187 14.47 -12.96 19.35
N ASP A 188 14.75 -13.38 18.11
CA ASP A 188 15.88 -12.88 17.34
C ASP A 188 15.40 -11.69 16.50
N THR A 189 16.12 -10.57 16.53
CA THR A 189 15.74 -9.32 15.87
C THR A 189 16.72 -8.97 14.75
N LEU A 190 16.18 -8.52 13.62
CA LEU A 190 16.95 -8.09 12.45
C LEU A 190 16.40 -6.74 11.98
N LYS A 191 17.24 -5.71 11.94
CA LYS A 191 16.88 -4.36 11.48
C LYS A 191 17.54 -4.01 10.16
N LEU A 192 16.87 -3.21 9.34
CA LEU A 192 17.39 -2.74 8.06
C LEU A 192 16.99 -1.27 7.85
N ALA A 193 17.97 -0.37 7.82
CA ALA A 193 17.75 1.04 7.51
C ALA A 193 17.45 1.23 6.02
N ARG A 194 16.70 2.27 5.68
CA ARG A 194 16.58 2.73 4.29
C ARG A 194 17.92 3.29 3.79
N THR A 195 18.11 3.24 2.48
CA THR A 195 19.39 3.56 1.83
C THR A 195 19.68 5.05 1.69
N ASN A 196 18.69 5.92 1.89
CA ASN A 196 18.83 7.37 1.79
C ASN A 196 18.98 8.09 3.14
N ASN A 197 19.37 7.37 4.21
CA ASN A 197 19.61 7.94 5.54
C ASN A 197 18.45 8.78 6.10
N ARG A 198 17.21 8.43 5.73
CA ARG A 198 15.99 9.05 6.27
C ARG A 198 15.77 8.80 7.77
N GLY A 199 16.53 7.88 8.36
CA GLY A 199 16.49 7.54 9.78
C GLY A 199 15.52 6.41 10.13
N ASP A 200 14.57 6.08 9.26
CA ASP A 200 13.67 4.93 9.44
C ASP A 200 14.11 3.68 8.65
N GLY A 201 13.43 2.57 8.93
CA GLY A 201 13.66 1.29 8.30
C GLY A 201 12.67 0.22 8.72
N LEU A 202 13.14 -1.01 8.68
CA LEU A 202 12.39 -2.22 9.01
C LEU A 202 12.98 -2.88 10.25
N LEU A 203 12.13 -3.54 11.04
CA LEU A 203 12.53 -4.51 12.06
C LEU A 203 11.74 -5.80 11.82
N THR A 204 12.42 -6.93 11.78
CA THR A 204 11.79 -8.25 11.78
C THR A 204 12.24 -9.00 13.03
N ALA A 205 11.29 -9.50 13.83
CA ALA A 205 11.55 -10.29 15.02
C ALA A 205 10.96 -11.71 14.86
N ILE A 206 11.77 -12.73 15.14
CA ILE A 206 11.42 -14.15 14.99
C ILE A 206 11.53 -14.84 16.34
N HIS A 207 10.43 -15.44 16.81
CA HIS A 207 10.38 -16.09 18.12
C HIS A 207 11.06 -17.47 18.06
N LYS A 208 12.11 -17.68 18.85
CA LYS A 208 12.97 -18.89 18.82
C LYS A 208 12.25 -20.20 19.18
N GLU A 209 11.18 -20.13 19.97
CA GLU A 209 10.34 -21.29 20.28
C GLU A 209 9.56 -21.83 19.07
N TYR A 210 9.42 -21.06 17.99
CA TYR A 210 8.69 -21.48 16.78
C TYR A 210 9.62 -21.69 15.60
N PHE A 211 10.62 -20.83 15.45
CA PHE A 211 11.44 -20.81 14.25
C PHE A 211 12.91 -20.55 14.52
N ARG A 212 13.76 -21.17 13.71
CA ARG A 212 15.18 -20.83 13.56
C ARG A 212 15.36 -20.01 12.27
N VAL A 213 16.12 -18.92 12.35
CA VAL A 213 16.54 -18.16 11.17
C VAL A 213 17.70 -18.90 10.51
N LEU A 214 17.51 -19.37 9.26
CA LEU A 214 18.56 -20.04 8.48
C LEU A 214 19.36 -19.06 7.65
N HIS A 215 18.69 -18.02 7.12
CA HIS A 215 19.32 -17.03 6.26
C HIS A 215 18.58 -15.69 6.33
N HIS A 216 19.33 -14.60 6.24
CA HIS A 216 18.82 -13.23 6.10
C HIS A 216 19.49 -12.56 4.91
N LYS A 217 18.71 -11.94 4.03
CA LYS A 217 19.18 -11.16 2.88
C LYS A 217 18.51 -9.80 2.90
N GLU A 218 19.32 -8.75 2.84
CA GLU A 218 18.85 -7.39 2.67
C GLU A 218 18.67 -7.09 1.19
N LEU A 219 17.52 -6.53 0.82
CA LEU A 219 17.21 -6.13 -0.55
C LEU A 219 17.16 -4.60 -0.60
N LEU A 220 18.13 -4.00 -1.29
CA LEU A 220 18.22 -2.55 -1.45
C LEU A 220 17.55 -2.14 -2.77
N LEU A 221 16.41 -1.46 -2.68
CA LEU A 221 15.62 -1.02 -3.84
C LEU A 221 16.01 0.42 -4.22
N ASN A 222 17.31 0.67 -4.37
CA ASN A 222 17.88 2.00 -4.63
C ASN A 222 17.30 2.65 -5.89
N ASP A 223 17.16 1.84 -6.94
CA ASP A 223 16.66 2.29 -8.25
C ASP A 223 15.19 2.73 -8.18
N PHE A 224 14.48 2.41 -7.10
CA PHE A 224 13.05 2.67 -6.95
C PHE A 224 12.74 3.27 -5.57
N GLY A 225 13.10 4.54 -5.37
CA GLY A 225 12.65 5.34 -4.24
C GLY A 225 13.32 5.05 -2.88
N ASP A 226 14.56 4.53 -2.90
CA ASP A 226 15.37 4.25 -1.70
C ASP A 226 14.60 3.44 -0.64
N ARG A 227 13.86 2.44 -1.11
CA ARG A 227 13.15 1.50 -0.25
C ARG A 227 14.00 0.26 -0.03
N VAL A 228 13.58 -0.54 0.93
CA VAL A 228 14.27 -1.76 1.33
C VAL A 228 13.28 -2.88 1.59
N ALA A 229 13.76 -4.12 1.52
CA ALA A 229 13.05 -5.28 2.02
C ALA A 229 14.02 -6.23 2.72
N GLN A 230 13.53 -6.97 3.71
CA GLN A 230 14.26 -8.06 4.36
C GLN A 230 13.70 -9.37 3.85
N LEU A 231 14.53 -10.27 3.34
CA LEU A 231 14.17 -11.64 2.98
C LEU A 231 14.79 -12.59 3.99
N LEU A 232 13.96 -13.37 4.68
CA LEU A 232 14.38 -14.37 5.65
C LEU A 232 13.96 -15.76 5.18
N ARG A 233 14.85 -16.73 5.30
CA ARG A 233 14.51 -18.16 5.26
C ARG A 233 14.50 -18.67 6.68
N ILE A 234 13.35 -19.15 7.12
CA ILE A 234 13.16 -19.66 8.48
C ILE A 234 12.72 -21.12 8.45
N GLN A 235 13.04 -21.85 9.51
CA GLN A 235 12.72 -23.25 9.68
C GLN A 235 11.92 -23.46 10.97
N SER A 236 10.80 -24.18 10.88
CA SER A 236 10.01 -24.57 12.06
C SER A 236 10.85 -25.45 12.98
N VAL A 237 10.88 -25.11 14.27
CA VAL A 237 11.51 -25.96 15.29
C VAL A 237 10.60 -27.11 15.72
N ILE A 238 9.29 -27.02 15.42
CA ILE A 238 8.32 -28.08 15.66
C ILE A 238 8.25 -28.94 14.39
N PRO A 239 8.63 -30.23 14.44
CA PRO A 239 8.54 -31.12 13.29
C PRO A 239 7.08 -31.35 12.91
N PHE A 240 6.78 -31.31 11.61
CA PHE A 240 5.45 -31.67 11.13
C PHE A 240 5.40 -33.17 10.84
N SER A 241 4.45 -33.88 11.46
CA SER A 241 4.19 -35.29 11.18
C SER A 241 3.07 -35.39 10.15
N LYS A 242 3.35 -35.95 8.97
CA LYS A 242 2.30 -36.45 8.07
C LYS A 242 2.19 -37.96 8.27
N ASN A 243 0.99 -38.44 8.61
CA ASN A 243 0.57 -39.86 8.63
C ASN A 243 1.69 -40.90 8.36
N GLY A 244 2.48 -41.22 9.40
CA GLY A 244 3.46 -42.31 9.39
C GLY A 244 4.93 -41.87 9.31
N ASN A 245 5.63 -41.90 10.45
CA ASN A 245 7.08 -41.91 10.72
C ASN A 245 8.05 -40.94 10.02
N ASP A 246 7.64 -40.16 9.03
CA ASP A 246 8.53 -39.23 8.33
C ASP A 246 8.27 -37.79 8.81
N SER A 247 9.16 -37.30 9.68
CA SER A 247 9.14 -35.93 10.18
C SER A 247 9.91 -35.04 9.20
N PHE A 248 9.23 -34.06 8.60
CA PHE A 248 9.89 -33.10 7.71
C PHE A 248 10.07 -31.75 8.40
N GLU A 249 11.24 -31.15 8.17
CA GLU A 249 11.53 -29.77 8.56
C GLU A 249 10.77 -28.84 7.60
N GLN A 250 9.87 -28.01 8.14
CA GLN A 250 9.13 -27.04 7.34
C GLN A 250 9.89 -25.72 7.28
N GLU A 251 10.14 -25.25 6.07
CA GLU A 251 10.79 -23.97 5.82
C GLU A 251 9.86 -22.99 5.10
N ILE A 252 10.03 -21.71 5.41
CA ILE A 252 9.20 -20.62 4.90
C ILE A 252 10.11 -19.44 4.53
N LEU A 253 9.80 -18.77 3.41
CA LEU A 253 10.37 -17.46 3.11
C LEU A 253 9.47 -16.37 3.67
N ILE A 254 10.06 -15.42 4.37
CA ILE A 254 9.37 -14.22 4.86
C ILE A 254 10.01 -13.02 4.20
N VAL A 255 9.17 -12.10 3.74
CA VAL A 255 9.59 -10.76 3.35
C VAL A 255 8.94 -9.73 4.24
N ASN A 256 9.70 -8.77 4.74
CA ASN A 256 9.19 -7.52 5.32
C ASN A 256 9.58 -6.36 4.41
N THR A 257 8.64 -5.46 4.07
CA THR A 257 8.93 -4.28 3.25
C THR A 257 8.02 -3.09 3.58
N HIS A 258 8.41 -1.92 3.09
CA HIS A 258 7.61 -0.70 3.09
C HIS A 258 7.75 -0.01 1.73
N LEU A 259 6.73 -0.10 0.88
CA LEU A 259 6.76 0.42 -0.49
C LEU A 259 6.66 1.94 -0.55
N LEU A 260 7.03 2.55 -1.69
CA LEU A 260 7.01 4.00 -1.87
C LEU A 260 5.63 4.61 -1.57
N PHE A 261 5.58 5.65 -0.74
CA PHE A 261 4.33 6.35 -0.46
C PHE A 261 3.74 6.95 -1.75
N PRO A 262 2.42 6.80 -2.00
CA PRO A 262 1.77 7.20 -3.23
C PRO A 262 1.48 8.71 -3.22
N HIS A 263 2.52 9.54 -3.43
CA HIS A 263 2.32 10.99 -3.52
C HIS A 263 1.59 11.42 -4.80
N ASP A 264 1.74 10.63 -5.85
CA ASP A 264 1.17 10.83 -7.18
C ASP A 264 0.81 9.47 -7.81
N SER A 265 -0.19 9.43 -8.68
CA SER A 265 -0.66 8.19 -9.31
C SER A 265 0.39 7.56 -10.23
N SER A 266 1.28 8.34 -10.85
CA SER A 266 2.36 7.80 -11.71
C SER A 266 3.34 6.95 -10.91
N LEU A 267 3.50 7.20 -9.61
CA LEU A 267 4.36 6.42 -8.71
C LEU A 267 3.86 4.98 -8.47
N SER A 268 2.67 4.63 -8.98
CA SER A 268 2.21 3.23 -9.03
C SER A 268 3.19 2.34 -9.80
N ILE A 269 3.85 2.86 -10.85
CA ILE A 269 4.86 2.10 -11.60
C ILE A 269 6.09 1.81 -10.74
N VAL A 270 6.50 2.76 -9.90
CA VAL A 270 7.64 2.60 -8.98
C VAL A 270 7.34 1.52 -7.95
N ARG A 271 6.14 1.52 -7.36
CA ARG A 271 5.71 0.45 -6.45
C ARG A 271 5.65 -0.90 -7.15
N LEU A 272 5.18 -0.94 -8.40
CA LEU A 272 5.17 -2.17 -9.18
C LEU A 272 6.59 -2.69 -9.43
N HIS A 273 7.56 -1.83 -9.76
CA HIS A 273 8.98 -2.20 -9.88
C HIS A 273 9.54 -2.74 -8.57
N GLN A 274 9.25 -2.10 -7.43
CA GLN A 274 9.69 -2.57 -6.11
C GLN A 274 9.21 -4.01 -5.83
N VAL A 275 7.92 -4.29 -6.06
CA VAL A 275 7.38 -5.65 -5.84
C VAL A 275 7.92 -6.64 -6.85
N TYR A 276 8.07 -6.24 -8.12
CA TYR A 276 8.68 -7.07 -9.14
C TYR A 276 10.10 -7.49 -8.76
N GLN A 277 10.93 -6.54 -8.32
CA GLN A 277 12.29 -6.83 -7.85
C GLN A 277 12.29 -7.75 -6.62
N ILE A 278 11.40 -7.55 -5.64
CA ILE A 278 11.27 -8.45 -4.49
C ILE A 278 10.97 -9.88 -4.94
N LEU A 279 10.02 -10.06 -5.87
CA LEU A 279 9.66 -11.37 -6.39
C LEU A 279 10.78 -12.00 -7.24
N GLN A 280 11.51 -11.21 -8.04
CA GLN A 280 12.70 -11.68 -8.77
C GLN A 280 13.80 -12.15 -7.81
N HIS A 281 14.02 -11.44 -6.70
CA HIS A 281 14.99 -11.85 -5.69
C HIS A 281 14.56 -13.14 -4.99
N LEU A 282 13.28 -13.35 -4.74
CA LEU A 282 12.76 -14.63 -4.22
C LEU A 282 13.02 -15.79 -5.20
N GLU A 283 12.69 -15.61 -6.49
CA GLU A 283 12.93 -16.63 -7.52
C GLU A 283 14.42 -16.95 -7.67
N THR A 284 15.25 -15.91 -7.73
CA THR A 284 16.70 -16.03 -7.81
C THR A 284 17.27 -16.73 -6.57
N TYR A 285 16.86 -16.32 -5.37
CA TYR A 285 17.30 -16.92 -4.11
C TYR A 285 16.97 -18.42 -4.05
N GLN A 286 15.74 -18.80 -4.40
CA GLN A 286 15.34 -20.21 -4.45
C GLN A 286 16.18 -21.01 -5.45
N LYS A 287 16.42 -20.47 -6.66
CA LYS A 287 17.22 -21.11 -7.70
C LYS A 287 18.69 -21.29 -7.28
N GLU A 288 19.33 -20.23 -6.78
CA GLU A 288 20.74 -20.23 -6.36
C GLU A 288 20.98 -21.22 -5.22
N ASN A 289 20.03 -21.34 -4.29
CA ASN A 289 20.11 -22.25 -3.15
C ASN A 289 19.52 -23.64 -3.44
N LYS A 290 19.15 -23.92 -4.70
CA LYS A 290 18.57 -25.21 -5.15
C LYS A 290 17.38 -25.66 -4.29
N LEU A 291 16.57 -24.69 -3.87
CA LEU A 291 15.42 -24.95 -3.01
C LEU A 291 14.23 -25.38 -3.86
N SER A 292 13.46 -26.33 -3.35
CA SER A 292 12.14 -26.61 -3.88
C SER A 292 11.22 -25.40 -3.72
N GLU A 293 10.10 -25.40 -4.42
CA GLU A 293 9.09 -24.38 -4.18
C GLU A 293 8.60 -24.46 -2.74
N MET A 294 8.74 -23.34 -2.01
CA MET A 294 8.39 -23.24 -0.60
C MET A 294 7.32 -22.19 -0.35
N PRO A 295 6.59 -22.29 0.78
CA PRO A 295 5.66 -21.27 1.21
C PRO A 295 6.35 -19.90 1.35
N VAL A 296 5.65 -18.86 0.95
CA VAL A 296 6.12 -17.47 1.06
C VAL A 296 5.10 -16.63 1.80
N ILE A 297 5.59 -15.85 2.76
CA ILE A 297 4.83 -14.83 3.48
C ILE A 297 5.42 -13.47 3.13
N LEU A 298 4.63 -12.54 2.61
CA LEU A 298 5.06 -11.15 2.39
C LEU A 298 4.29 -10.23 3.34
N CYS A 299 4.99 -9.62 4.27
CA CYS A 299 4.47 -8.64 5.21
C CYS A 299 4.91 -7.24 4.81
N GLY A 300 4.09 -6.24 5.11
CA GLY A 300 4.51 -4.87 4.94
C GLY A 300 3.38 -3.87 4.81
N ASP A 301 3.80 -2.61 4.78
CA ASP A 301 3.02 -1.50 4.27
C ASP A 301 3.26 -1.41 2.75
N TRP A 302 2.26 -1.82 1.98
CA TRP A 302 2.32 -1.88 0.52
C TRP A 302 1.99 -0.55 -0.14
N ASN A 303 1.52 0.44 0.64
CA ASN A 303 1.16 1.76 0.11
C ASN A 303 0.25 1.69 -1.14
N GLY A 304 -0.59 0.66 -1.20
CA GLY A 304 -1.46 0.34 -2.32
C GLY A 304 -2.64 -0.47 -1.82
N SER A 305 -3.85 -0.08 -2.22
CA SER A 305 -5.09 -0.72 -1.77
C SER A 305 -5.40 -1.99 -2.56
N LYS A 306 -6.48 -2.69 -2.15
CA LYS A 306 -7.05 -3.84 -2.88
C LYS A 306 -7.39 -3.55 -4.34
N ARG A 307 -7.66 -2.28 -4.68
CA ARG A 307 -7.93 -1.85 -6.06
C ARG A 307 -6.66 -1.59 -6.88
N GLY A 308 -5.52 -1.40 -6.21
CA GLY A 308 -4.27 -0.99 -6.81
C GLY A 308 -3.59 -2.09 -7.64
N HIS A 309 -2.70 -1.65 -8.53
CA HIS A 309 -1.97 -2.52 -9.45
C HIS A 309 -1.03 -3.50 -8.75
N VAL A 310 -0.46 -3.12 -7.60
CA VAL A 310 0.37 -3.99 -6.75
C VAL A 310 -0.44 -5.18 -6.21
N TYR A 311 -1.64 -4.93 -5.67
CA TYR A 311 -2.52 -5.98 -5.17
C TYR A 311 -2.85 -6.97 -6.29
N LYS A 312 -3.30 -6.46 -7.45
CA LYS A 312 -3.64 -7.30 -8.61
C LYS A 312 -2.44 -8.10 -9.14
N PHE A 313 -1.26 -7.49 -9.17
CA PHE A 313 -0.02 -8.16 -9.55
C PHE A 313 0.29 -9.34 -8.64
N LEU A 314 0.23 -9.16 -7.32
CA LEU A 314 0.43 -10.23 -6.33
C LEU A 314 -0.60 -11.35 -6.47
N ARG A 315 -1.89 -11.01 -6.66
CA ARG A 315 -2.94 -12.01 -6.93
C ARG A 315 -2.64 -12.83 -8.18
N SER A 316 -2.17 -12.19 -9.26
CA SER A 316 -1.78 -12.88 -10.50
C SER A 316 -0.60 -13.85 -10.32
N GLN A 317 0.21 -13.63 -9.27
CA GLN A 317 1.34 -14.48 -8.88
C GLN A 317 0.97 -15.53 -7.82
N GLY A 318 -0.33 -15.72 -7.56
CA GLY A 318 -0.86 -16.76 -6.68
C GLY A 318 -0.82 -16.42 -5.19
N PHE A 319 -0.51 -15.17 -4.84
CA PHE A 319 -0.61 -14.70 -3.46
C PHE A 319 -2.07 -14.45 -3.09
N VAL A 320 -2.40 -14.73 -1.83
CA VAL A 320 -3.69 -14.44 -1.21
C VAL A 320 -3.47 -13.62 0.05
N SER A 321 -4.34 -12.66 0.33
CA SER A 321 -4.28 -11.86 1.54
C SER A 321 -4.83 -12.68 2.72
N SER A 322 -4.08 -12.78 3.81
CA SER A 322 -4.55 -13.44 5.03
C SER A 322 -5.80 -12.75 5.60
N TYR A 323 -5.88 -11.43 5.45
CA TYR A 323 -7.01 -10.64 5.90
C TYR A 323 -8.28 -10.99 5.12
N ASP A 324 -8.18 -11.13 3.80
CA ASP A 324 -9.32 -11.53 2.98
C ASP A 324 -9.78 -12.96 3.30
N ILE A 325 -8.85 -13.86 3.59
CA ILE A 325 -9.19 -15.23 4.02
C ILE A 325 -9.95 -15.19 5.36
N ALA A 326 -9.44 -14.44 6.33
CA ALA A 326 -10.02 -14.39 7.67
C ALA A 326 -11.42 -13.76 7.70
N HIS A 327 -11.73 -12.87 6.76
CA HIS A 327 -13.01 -12.16 6.69
C HIS A 327 -13.90 -12.62 5.52
N GLU A 328 -13.50 -13.66 4.80
CA GLU A 328 -14.20 -14.18 3.62
C GLU A 328 -14.46 -13.11 2.54
N TYR A 329 -13.53 -12.18 2.39
CA TYR A 329 -13.65 -11.11 1.41
C TYR A 329 -13.26 -11.58 0.02
N ALA A 330 -14.10 -11.26 -0.96
CA ALA A 330 -13.83 -11.55 -2.36
C ALA A 330 -13.08 -10.40 -3.04
N ASP A 331 -12.44 -10.68 -4.17
CA ASP A 331 -11.77 -9.68 -5.01
C ASP A 331 -12.81 -8.85 -5.79
N ASN A 332 -13.71 -8.18 -5.06
CA ASN A 332 -14.76 -7.33 -5.60
C ASN A 332 -14.69 -5.94 -4.97
N ASP A 333 -15.43 -5.01 -5.57
CA ASP A 333 -15.43 -3.61 -5.15
C ASP A 333 -16.13 -3.34 -3.81
N ALA A 334 -17.11 -4.15 -3.45
CA ALA A 334 -17.86 -4.04 -2.21
C ALA A 334 -16.97 -4.38 -1.00
N ASP A 335 -15.99 -5.27 -1.17
CA ASP A 335 -15.05 -5.64 -0.10
C ASP A 335 -13.80 -4.77 -0.08
N ALA A 336 -13.47 -4.09 -1.19
CA ALA A 336 -12.22 -3.35 -1.35
C ALA A 336 -11.98 -2.19 -0.37
N HIS A 337 -13.03 -1.68 0.28
CA HIS A 337 -12.97 -0.58 1.23
C HIS A 337 -13.17 -1.04 2.69
N ARG A 338 -13.40 -2.33 2.93
CA ARG A 338 -13.68 -2.87 4.26
C ARG A 338 -12.41 -3.01 5.11
N TRP A 339 -11.26 -3.14 4.45
CA TRP A 339 -9.97 -3.16 5.13
C TRP A 339 -9.48 -1.75 5.45
N VAL A 340 -9.15 -1.52 6.71
CA VAL A 340 -8.51 -0.32 7.21
C VAL A 340 -7.33 -0.73 8.07
N SER A 341 -6.13 -0.33 7.68
CA SER A 341 -4.91 -0.64 8.42
C SER A 341 -4.37 0.57 9.19
N HIS A 342 -4.39 1.78 8.59
CA HIS A 342 -4.03 3.00 9.31
C HIS A 342 -4.59 4.28 8.67
N ARG A 343 -4.39 5.41 9.37
CA ARG A 343 -4.67 6.76 8.88
C ARG A 343 -3.38 7.42 8.42
N ASN A 344 -3.28 7.79 7.15
CA ASN A 344 -2.05 8.36 6.59
C ASN A 344 -1.82 9.83 7.02
N HIS A 345 -0.66 10.39 6.66
CA HIS A 345 -0.30 11.78 7.02
C HIS A 345 -1.19 12.86 6.40
N ARG A 346 -2.03 12.51 5.41
CA ARG A 346 -3.05 13.40 4.82
C ARG A 346 -4.40 13.28 5.54
N GLY A 347 -4.48 12.40 6.53
CA GLY A 347 -5.70 12.14 7.29
C GLY A 347 -6.64 11.13 6.65
N ASN A 348 -6.24 10.48 5.56
CA ASN A 348 -7.06 9.49 4.85
C ASN A 348 -6.99 8.14 5.56
N ILE A 349 -8.12 7.45 5.63
CA ILE A 349 -8.21 6.08 6.14
C ILE A 349 -7.91 5.13 4.98
N CYS A 350 -6.95 4.21 5.16
CA CYS A 350 -6.52 3.32 4.10
C CYS A 350 -6.21 1.91 4.61
N GLY A 351 -6.51 0.91 3.79
CA GLY A 351 -6.09 -0.49 3.96
C GLY A 351 -4.93 -0.79 3.02
N VAL A 352 -3.71 -0.64 3.53
CA VAL A 352 -2.46 -0.77 2.75
C VAL A 352 -1.45 -1.72 3.38
N ASP A 353 -1.66 -2.13 4.63
CA ASP A 353 -0.85 -3.15 5.29
C ASP A 353 -1.42 -4.52 4.95
N PHE A 354 -0.59 -5.45 4.49
CA PHE A 354 -1.03 -6.80 4.12
C PHE A 354 -0.02 -7.85 4.56
N ILE A 355 -0.55 -9.00 4.96
CA ILE A 355 0.19 -10.26 5.06
C ILE A 355 -0.27 -11.15 3.90
N TRP A 356 0.59 -11.30 2.91
CA TRP A 356 0.35 -12.12 1.73
C TRP A 356 0.89 -13.52 1.93
N LEU A 357 0.10 -14.52 1.53
CA LEU A 357 0.46 -15.93 1.64
C LEU A 357 0.52 -16.54 0.24
N ARG A 358 1.57 -17.30 -0.05
CA ARG A 358 1.66 -18.12 -1.26
C ARG A 358 2.01 -19.55 -0.89
N ASN A 359 1.16 -20.47 -1.36
CA ASN A 359 1.41 -21.91 -1.30
C ASN A 359 2.17 -22.34 -2.58
N PRO A 360 3.25 -23.13 -2.47
CA PRO A 360 4.06 -23.55 -3.62
C PRO A 360 3.31 -24.39 -4.67
N ASN A 361 2.21 -25.05 -4.33
CA ASN A 361 1.59 -26.07 -5.20
C ASN A 361 0.74 -25.54 -6.37
N LYS A 362 0.84 -24.25 -6.74
CA LYS A 362 0.00 -23.64 -7.78
C LYS A 362 0.85 -23.22 -8.97
N SER A 363 0.49 -23.73 -10.15
CA SER A 363 1.02 -23.24 -11.43
C SER A 363 0.79 -21.73 -11.54
N ARG A 364 1.82 -20.99 -11.97
CA ARG A 364 1.79 -19.54 -12.07
C ARG A 364 2.21 -19.05 -13.45
N LYS A 365 1.69 -17.89 -13.82
CA LYS A 365 2.19 -17.15 -15.00
C LYS A 365 3.63 -16.71 -14.75
N PRO A 366 4.49 -16.69 -15.78
CA PRO A 366 5.82 -16.08 -15.69
C PRO A 366 5.75 -14.66 -15.13
N LEU A 367 6.66 -14.34 -14.21
CA LEU A 367 6.66 -13.06 -13.49
C LEU A 367 6.67 -11.85 -14.44
N LYS A 368 7.44 -11.93 -15.54
CA LYS A 368 7.52 -10.89 -16.57
C LYS A 368 6.18 -10.63 -17.29
N ILE A 369 5.39 -11.69 -17.52
CA ILE A 369 4.07 -11.56 -18.16
C ILE A 369 3.10 -10.89 -17.20
N SER A 370 3.02 -11.34 -15.95
CA SER A 370 2.18 -10.70 -14.92
C SER A 370 2.58 -9.24 -14.65
N TRP A 371 3.88 -8.94 -14.69
CA TRP A 371 4.38 -7.58 -14.52
C TRP A 371 3.96 -6.68 -15.68
N ALA A 372 4.14 -7.14 -16.92
CA ALA A 372 3.72 -6.41 -18.10
C ALA A 372 2.20 -6.17 -18.07
N GLU A 373 1.44 -7.19 -17.68
CA GLU A 373 0.00 -7.07 -17.48
C GLU A 373 -0.37 -5.96 -16.48
N ALA A 374 0.31 -5.91 -15.33
CA ALA A 374 0.10 -4.85 -14.34
C ALA A 374 0.53 -3.46 -14.86
N ALA A 375 1.65 -3.38 -15.59
CA ALA A 375 2.16 -2.13 -16.17
C ALA A 375 1.20 -1.54 -17.21
N PHE A 376 0.61 -2.36 -18.07
CA PHE A 376 -0.45 -1.91 -18.98
C PHE A 376 -1.71 -1.44 -18.26
N GLY A 377 -2.04 -2.03 -17.11
CA GLY A 377 -3.10 -1.52 -16.23
C GLY A 377 -2.81 -0.09 -15.78
N ILE A 378 -1.57 0.19 -15.37
CA ILE A 378 -1.13 1.53 -14.97
C ILE A 378 -1.19 2.49 -16.17
N ILE A 379 -0.72 2.08 -17.35
CA ILE A 379 -0.80 2.88 -18.59
C ILE A 379 -2.26 3.23 -18.90
N LYS A 380 -3.16 2.25 -18.87
CA LYS A 380 -4.60 2.46 -19.09
C LYS A 380 -5.16 3.49 -18.11
N TYR A 381 -4.83 3.37 -16.82
CA TYR A 381 -5.29 4.33 -15.82
C TYR A 381 -4.79 5.75 -16.13
N GLN A 382 -3.50 5.92 -16.40
CA GLN A 382 -2.95 7.25 -16.64
C GLN A 382 -3.56 7.92 -17.88
N LEU A 383 -3.81 7.15 -18.93
CA LEU A 383 -4.53 7.62 -20.12
C LEU A 383 -5.98 8.02 -19.79
N GLN A 384 -6.69 7.24 -18.95
CA GLN A 384 -8.03 7.60 -18.50
C GLN A 384 -8.05 8.85 -17.63
N LYS A 385 -7.06 9.04 -16.74
CA LYS A 385 -6.91 10.24 -15.90
C LYS A 385 -6.65 11.49 -16.75
N ALA A 386 -5.97 11.35 -17.87
CA ALA A 386 -5.87 12.40 -18.90
C ALA A 386 -7.20 12.67 -19.65
N SER A 387 -8.33 12.13 -19.17
CA SER A 387 -9.69 12.32 -19.68
C SER A 387 -9.92 11.79 -21.09
N MET A 388 -9.21 10.73 -21.47
CA MET A 388 -9.30 10.17 -22.81
C MET A 388 -10.34 9.05 -22.86
N ALA A 389 -11.34 9.17 -23.75
CA ALA A 389 -12.18 8.03 -24.11
C ALA A 389 -11.35 6.97 -24.86
N GLU A 390 -11.89 5.78 -25.10
CA GLU A 390 -11.13 4.69 -25.76
C GLU A 390 -10.54 5.08 -27.12
N ASN A 391 -11.35 5.69 -27.98
CA ASN A 391 -10.88 6.18 -29.28
C ASN A 391 -9.87 7.32 -29.11
N ASP A 392 -10.03 8.15 -28.08
CA ASP A 392 -9.11 9.26 -27.80
C ASP A 392 -7.78 8.76 -27.25
N ALA A 393 -7.78 7.68 -26.47
CA ALA A 393 -6.56 7.05 -25.95
C ALA A 393 -5.76 6.39 -27.08
N PHE A 394 -6.44 5.71 -28.01
CA PHE A 394 -5.80 5.21 -29.22
C PHE A 394 -5.23 6.37 -30.04
N ALA A 395 -6.03 7.42 -30.31
CA ALA A 395 -5.59 8.60 -31.05
C ALA A 395 -4.40 9.32 -30.39
N PHE A 396 -4.40 9.42 -29.06
CA PHE A 396 -3.30 10.00 -28.28
C PHE A 396 -1.99 9.26 -28.47
N LEU A 397 -2.04 7.93 -28.37
CA LEU A 397 -0.88 7.06 -28.56
C LEU A 397 -0.31 7.15 -29.97
N ARG A 398 -1.09 7.57 -30.98
CA ARG A 398 -0.60 7.74 -32.35
C ARG A 398 0.27 8.99 -32.55
N ALA A 399 0.23 9.98 -31.65
CA ALA A 399 1.02 11.22 -31.70
C ALA A 399 1.08 11.87 -33.10
N ASP A 400 -0.04 12.47 -33.55
CA ASP A 400 -0.23 13.14 -34.85
C ASP A 400 0.06 12.30 -36.11
N ASN A 401 0.28 10.98 -35.98
CA ASN A 401 0.42 10.10 -37.13
C ASN A 401 -0.90 10.02 -37.93
N ASN A 402 -0.78 10.26 -39.25
CA ASN A 402 -1.88 10.16 -40.21
C ASN A 402 -2.32 8.70 -40.47
N GLY A 403 -1.51 7.71 -40.07
CA GLY A 403 -1.85 6.29 -40.13
C GLY A 403 -2.88 5.87 -39.07
N ASN A 404 -3.65 4.81 -39.36
CA ASN A 404 -4.59 4.19 -38.41
C ASN A 404 -3.90 3.17 -37.47
N TYR A 405 -2.68 3.48 -37.04
CA TYR A 405 -1.86 2.64 -36.17
C TYR A 405 -1.02 3.50 -35.22
N ILE A 406 -0.64 2.92 -34.09
CA ILE A 406 0.31 3.50 -33.15
C ILE A 406 1.70 3.04 -33.58
N SER A 407 2.67 3.94 -33.60
CA SER A 407 4.09 3.61 -33.82
C SER A 407 4.82 3.47 -32.49
N TYR A 408 5.96 2.78 -32.47
CA TYR A 408 6.78 2.70 -31.26
C TYR A 408 7.16 4.08 -30.70
N SER A 409 7.47 5.05 -31.59
CA SER A 409 7.76 6.42 -31.17
C SER A 409 6.53 7.10 -30.56
N GLY A 410 5.35 6.95 -31.17
CA GLY A 410 4.11 7.50 -30.63
C GLY A 410 3.77 6.92 -29.26
N PHE A 411 3.95 5.60 -29.09
CA PHE A 411 3.81 4.94 -27.79
C PHE A 411 4.78 5.51 -26.74
N CYS A 412 6.06 5.64 -27.06
CA CYS A 412 7.06 6.24 -26.16
C CYS A 412 6.71 7.67 -25.76
N ASP A 413 6.27 8.49 -26.73
CA ASP A 413 5.94 9.89 -26.51
C ASP A 413 4.68 10.05 -25.65
N ALA A 414 3.67 9.21 -25.86
CA ALA A 414 2.48 9.18 -25.02
C ALA A 414 2.81 8.77 -23.58
N LEU A 415 3.64 7.74 -23.38
CA LEU A 415 4.10 7.35 -22.04
C LEU A 415 4.87 8.46 -21.33
N ARG A 416 5.65 9.25 -22.08
CA ARG A 416 6.35 10.42 -21.54
C ARG A 416 5.36 11.51 -21.11
N GLN A 417 4.33 11.77 -21.92
CA GLN A 417 3.30 12.77 -21.61
C GLN A 417 2.48 12.43 -20.35
N VAL A 418 2.31 11.15 -20.04
CA VAL A 418 1.63 10.69 -18.82
C VAL A 418 2.58 10.36 -17.66
N ASN A 419 3.82 10.85 -17.70
CA ASN A 419 4.83 10.70 -16.65
C ASN A 419 5.18 9.24 -16.28
N LEU A 420 5.04 8.31 -17.23
CA LEU A 420 5.44 6.91 -17.02
C LEU A 420 6.86 6.62 -17.51
N THR A 421 7.42 7.46 -18.37
CA THR A 421 8.82 7.41 -18.82
C THR A 421 9.50 8.77 -18.62
N GLY A 422 10.84 8.81 -18.69
CA GLY A 422 11.61 10.06 -18.58
C GLY A 422 11.80 10.59 -17.16
N LEU A 423 11.27 9.89 -16.15
CA LEU A 423 11.55 10.10 -14.73
C LEU A 423 12.63 9.11 -14.26
N SER A 424 13.37 9.44 -13.21
CA SER A 424 14.44 8.59 -12.63
C SER A 424 13.97 7.20 -12.21
N HIS A 425 12.67 7.02 -11.96
CA HIS A 425 12.07 5.77 -11.48
C HIS A 425 10.92 5.26 -12.38
N GLY A 426 10.74 5.86 -13.57
CA GLY A 426 9.74 5.42 -14.55
C GLY A 426 10.18 4.16 -15.30
N LEU A 427 9.40 3.78 -16.31
CA LEU A 427 9.75 2.69 -17.23
C LEU A 427 11.09 3.00 -17.93
N SER A 428 12.01 2.03 -17.88
CA SER A 428 13.27 2.08 -18.63
C SER A 428 13.03 1.91 -20.14
N PHE A 429 14.07 2.19 -20.93
CA PHE A 429 14.03 1.94 -22.37
C PHE A 429 13.76 0.47 -22.69
N GLN A 430 14.42 -0.45 -21.98
CA GLN A 430 14.25 -1.88 -22.22
C GLN A 430 12.84 -2.35 -21.82
N GLU A 431 12.30 -1.87 -20.70
CA GLU A 431 10.93 -2.20 -20.28
C GLU A 431 9.89 -1.64 -21.24
N THR A 432 10.08 -0.41 -21.72
CA THR A 432 9.19 0.19 -22.73
C THR A 432 9.19 -0.63 -24.02
N LYS A 433 10.37 -1.09 -24.46
CA LYS A 433 10.52 -1.97 -25.62
C LYS A 433 9.88 -3.34 -25.37
N ASP A 434 10.06 -3.92 -24.19
CA ASP A 434 9.47 -5.21 -23.83
C ASP A 434 7.94 -5.15 -23.72
N LEU A 435 7.39 -4.02 -23.29
CA LEU A 435 5.95 -3.75 -23.33
C LEU A 435 5.49 -3.64 -24.78
N TRP A 436 6.21 -2.88 -25.61
CA TRP A 436 5.89 -2.75 -27.04
C TRP A 436 5.83 -4.11 -27.75
N VAL A 437 6.85 -4.95 -27.57
CA VAL A 437 6.89 -6.30 -28.18
C VAL A 437 5.76 -7.20 -27.70
N GLN A 438 5.19 -6.95 -26.53
CA GLN A 438 3.99 -7.68 -26.07
C GLN A 438 2.68 -7.08 -26.58
N ALA A 439 2.74 -5.82 -27.01
CA ALA A 439 1.61 -5.05 -27.50
C ALA A 439 1.38 -5.32 -29.00
N ASP A 440 2.47 -5.37 -29.77
CA ASP A 440 2.57 -5.77 -31.16
C ASP A 440 2.53 -7.31 -31.24
N ILE A 441 1.33 -7.86 -31.42
CA ILE A 441 1.04 -9.29 -31.28
C ILE A 441 1.50 -10.05 -32.52
N ASP A 442 1.36 -9.46 -33.71
CA ASP A 442 1.74 -10.09 -34.97
C ASP A 442 3.19 -9.77 -35.41
N GLY A 443 3.84 -8.81 -34.77
CA GLY A 443 5.24 -8.46 -34.98
C GLY A 443 5.47 -7.62 -36.23
N ASP A 444 4.44 -6.93 -36.75
CA ASP A 444 4.54 -6.10 -37.96
C ASP A 444 5.22 -4.74 -37.70
N GLY A 445 5.52 -4.43 -36.43
CA GLY A 445 6.24 -3.23 -36.00
C GLY A 445 5.34 -2.02 -35.79
N VAL A 446 4.02 -2.17 -35.88
CA VAL A 446 3.03 -1.17 -35.49
C VAL A 446 2.06 -1.76 -34.47
N LEU A 447 1.19 -0.91 -33.92
CA LEU A 447 0.11 -1.38 -33.04
C LEU A 447 -1.21 -0.89 -33.60
N ASP A 448 -1.98 -1.82 -34.15
CA ASP A 448 -3.27 -1.52 -34.76
C ASP A 448 -4.41 -1.44 -33.72
N TYR A 449 -5.61 -1.09 -34.18
CA TYR A 449 -6.75 -0.94 -33.29
C TYR A 449 -7.27 -2.28 -32.72
N GLU A 450 -7.09 -3.40 -33.44
CA GLU A 450 -7.47 -4.72 -32.93
C GLU A 450 -6.51 -5.17 -31.82
N GLU A 451 -5.21 -4.99 -32.01
CA GLU A 451 -4.19 -5.27 -31.00
C GLU A 451 -4.38 -4.42 -29.76
N PHE A 452 -4.61 -3.11 -29.94
CA PHE A 452 -4.96 -2.19 -28.84
C PHE A 452 -6.15 -2.71 -28.02
N LYS A 453 -7.21 -3.16 -28.70
CA LYS A 453 -8.38 -3.75 -28.03
C LYS A 453 -8.04 -5.06 -27.32
N VAL A 454 -7.20 -5.92 -27.88
CA VAL A 454 -6.78 -7.17 -27.24
C VAL A 454 -6.03 -6.90 -25.95
N ILE A 455 -5.08 -5.98 -25.97
CA ILE A 455 -4.35 -5.50 -24.80
C ILE A 455 -5.37 -5.03 -23.76
N LYS A 456 -6.25 -4.08 -24.11
CA LYS A 456 -7.27 -3.55 -23.21
C LYS A 456 -8.21 -4.63 -22.62
N ARG A 457 -8.63 -5.62 -23.42
CA ARG A 457 -9.51 -6.73 -23.00
C ARG A 457 -8.83 -7.73 -22.08
N LYS A 458 -7.53 -8.02 -22.27
CA LYS A 458 -6.76 -8.85 -21.33
C LYS A 458 -6.83 -8.25 -19.92
N TYR A 459 -6.88 -6.92 -19.81
CA TYR A 459 -7.03 -6.22 -18.54
C TYR A 459 -8.46 -6.14 -18.00
N GLU A 460 -9.48 -6.19 -18.85
CA GLU A 460 -10.89 -6.21 -18.40
C GLU A 460 -11.33 -7.59 -17.89
N ARG A 461 -10.78 -8.67 -18.47
CA ARG A 461 -11.03 -10.05 -17.98
C ARG A 461 -10.30 -10.36 -16.67
N ALA A 462 -9.22 -9.63 -16.37
CA ALA A 462 -8.61 -9.59 -15.04
C ALA A 462 -9.44 -8.70 -14.09
N HIS A 463 -10.70 -9.08 -13.88
CA HIS A 463 -11.67 -8.55 -12.90
C HIS A 463 -11.61 -7.04 -12.60
N VAL A 464 -12.58 -6.35 -13.22
CA VAL A 464 -13.35 -5.16 -12.79
C VAL A 464 -13.25 -4.00 -13.79
N THR A 465 -14.35 -3.80 -14.53
CA THR A 465 -14.64 -2.71 -15.47
C THR A 465 -15.20 -1.46 -14.76
N CYS A 466 -14.78 -1.21 -13.53
CA CYS A 466 -15.15 -0.01 -12.78
C CYS A 466 -14.04 0.26 -11.74
N MET A 467 -14.03 1.43 -11.11
CA MET A 467 -13.26 1.65 -9.87
C MET A 467 -11.75 1.86 -9.98
N ILE A 468 -11.38 2.77 -10.88
CA ILE A 468 -10.06 3.38 -10.93
C ILE A 468 -9.99 4.74 -10.19
N ILE A 469 -11.15 5.29 -9.79
CA ILE A 469 -11.28 6.57 -9.04
C ILE A 469 -10.58 6.54 -7.65
N TRP A 470 -10.19 5.37 -7.15
CA TRP A 470 -9.74 5.20 -5.76
C TRP A 470 -8.25 4.87 -5.58
N GLU A 471 -7.46 4.71 -6.65
CA GLU A 471 -5.99 4.80 -6.51
C GLU A 471 -5.61 6.22 -6.02
N ASP A 472 -6.42 7.22 -6.38
CA ASP A 472 -6.35 8.58 -5.86
C ASP A 472 -6.71 8.68 -4.37
N GLN A 473 -7.37 7.74 -3.68
CA GLN A 473 -7.62 7.96 -2.23
C GLN A 473 -6.35 7.98 -1.36
N CYS A 474 -5.25 7.40 -1.84
CA CYS A 474 -3.95 7.63 -1.22
C CYS A 474 -3.23 8.87 -1.79
N CYS A 475 -3.51 9.27 -3.04
CA CYS A 475 -2.84 10.35 -3.77
C CYS A 475 -3.55 11.72 -3.82
N ASP A 476 -4.84 11.86 -3.52
CA ASP A 476 -5.64 13.10 -3.62
C ASP A 476 -6.97 12.97 -2.85
N TYR A 477 -7.37 14.03 -2.14
CA TYR A 477 -8.61 14.06 -1.35
C TYR A 477 -9.83 14.43 -2.22
N LEU A 478 -10.90 13.67 -2.07
CA LEU A 478 -12.27 14.20 -2.00
C LEU A 478 -13.15 13.21 -1.23
N ILE A 479 -13.12 13.28 0.11
CA ILE A 479 -14.24 12.81 0.92
C ILE A 479 -15.10 14.03 1.21
N TYR A 480 -16.32 14.04 0.69
CA TYR A 480 -17.40 14.79 1.30
C TYR A 480 -18.49 13.80 1.69
N ASN A 481 -18.68 13.68 3.01
CA ASN A 481 -19.82 13.09 3.71
C ASN A 481 -20.22 11.64 3.38
N LEU A 482 -19.89 10.70 4.29
CA LEU A 482 -20.74 9.53 4.59
C LEU A 482 -20.37 8.80 5.90
N CYS A 483 -19.86 9.50 6.91
CA CYS A 483 -19.69 8.94 8.27
C CYS A 483 -19.96 10.00 9.36
N LEU A 484 -21.03 10.78 9.18
CA LEU A 484 -21.64 11.57 10.25
C LEU A 484 -23.16 11.38 10.16
N GLU A 485 -23.61 10.15 10.40
CA GLU A 485 -24.99 9.88 10.80
C GLU A 485 -25.05 8.51 11.47
N GLN A 486 -24.52 8.44 12.69
CA GLN A 486 -25.08 7.64 13.77
C GLN A 486 -24.51 8.20 15.08
N LYS A 487 -25.33 9.04 15.70
CA LYS A 487 -25.23 9.49 17.08
C LYS A 487 -25.49 8.33 18.03
#